data_AF-A0A7G8YRT2-F1
#
_entry.id   AF-A0A7G8YRT2-F1
#
_cell.length_a   1.000
_cell.length_b   1.000
_cell.length_c   1.000
_cell.angle_alpha   90.00
_cell.angle_beta   90.00
_cell.angle_gamma   90.00
#
_symmetry.space_group_name_H-M   'P 1'
#
loop_
_entity.id
_entity.type
_entity.pdbx_description
1 polymer ?
#
loop_
_entity_poly.entity_id
_entity_poly.type
_entity_poly.pdbx_seq_one_letter_code
_entity_poly.pdbx_strand_id
1 'polypeptide(L)'
;MGEISAKLAGIKAGINELDLKVRSLDQQVDSGRAELAEVGRRNQTITMANGEHYRLDITAEASRSVVDAERVLKAFSERDSSERDYGVAEANLRVKLAEMRVVQAEQMAEAHRYFISNIGQFGDPQLMAQMDQLHDKTQAQAREREQAWELLSEKRTELIDVAQTWRKQRLDAVSWLDFLFFSIGISTTTTYGDVVGNSRLVRSLIALQLLICVFVMAGFVSSVVSRSGRRGGGTSPSPAPDIRAS
;
A
#
# COMPACT_ATOMS: atom_id res chain seq x y z
N MET A 1 -5.91 -30.56 -17.11
CA MET A 1 -4.99 -30.14 -16.03
C MET A 1 -3.81 -29.28 -16.54
N GLY A 2 -3.10 -29.69 -17.60
CA GLY A 2 -1.94 -28.94 -18.12
C GLY A 2 -2.22 -27.52 -18.60
N GLU A 3 -3.35 -27.29 -19.28
CA GLU A 3 -3.72 -25.99 -19.86
C GLU A 3 -3.98 -24.90 -18.80
N ILE A 4 -4.68 -25.24 -17.70
CA ILE A 4 -4.94 -24.32 -16.59
C ILE A 4 -3.64 -23.98 -15.85
N SER A 5 -2.75 -24.97 -15.67
CA SER A 5 -1.44 -24.77 -15.04
C SER A 5 -0.56 -23.83 -15.87
N ALA A 6 -0.55 -23.98 -17.21
CA ALA A 6 0.18 -23.09 -18.10
C ALA A 6 -0.39 -21.67 -18.07
N LYS A 7 -1.73 -21.52 -18.08
CA LYS A 7 -2.39 -20.21 -17.97
C LYS A 7 -2.07 -19.51 -16.65
N LEU A 8 -2.08 -20.24 -15.53
CA LEU A 8 -1.74 -19.69 -14.20
C LEU A 8 -0.28 -19.22 -14.14
N ALA A 9 0.63 -20.00 -14.72
CA ALA A 9 2.06 -19.64 -14.78
C ALA A 9 2.28 -18.36 -15.60
N GLY A 10 1.59 -18.21 -16.74
CA GLY A 10 1.64 -17.00 -17.57
C GLY A 10 1.12 -15.76 -16.84
N ILE A 11 -0.03 -15.85 -16.19
CA ILE A 11 -0.60 -14.74 -15.40
C ILE A 11 0.35 -14.36 -14.25
N LYS A 12 0.89 -15.35 -13.54
CA LYS A 12 1.84 -15.10 -12.44
C LYS A 12 3.13 -14.42 -12.92
N ALA A 13 3.65 -14.80 -14.08
CA ALA A 13 4.82 -14.16 -14.68
C ALA A 13 4.52 -12.69 -15.02
N GLY A 14 3.38 -12.41 -15.65
CA GLY A 14 2.96 -11.03 -15.96
C GLY A 14 2.73 -10.16 -14.71
N ILE A 15 2.17 -10.74 -13.64
CA ILE A 15 2.05 -10.05 -12.34
C ILE A 15 3.42 -9.69 -11.77
N ASN A 16 4.37 -10.63 -11.79
CA ASN A 16 5.71 -10.38 -11.26
C ASN A 16 6.44 -9.28 -12.06
N GLU A 17 6.32 -9.30 -13.38
CA GLU A 17 6.91 -8.27 -14.25
C GLU A 17 6.32 -6.88 -13.98
N LEU A 18 4.99 -6.79 -13.90
CA LEU A 18 4.29 -5.54 -13.58
C LEU A 18 4.60 -5.04 -12.17
N ASP A 19 4.70 -5.93 -11.18
CA ASP A 19 5.05 -5.57 -9.81
C ASP A 19 6.47 -5.00 -9.72
N LEU A 20 7.44 -5.59 -10.44
CA LEU A 20 8.79 -5.05 -10.56
C LEU A 20 8.81 -3.69 -11.25
N LYS A 21 8.03 -3.53 -12.34
CA LYS A 21 7.90 -2.25 -13.05
C LYS A 21 7.33 -1.16 -12.14
N VAL A 22 6.25 -1.44 -11.41
CA VAL A 22 5.64 -0.51 -10.46
C VAL A 22 6.65 -0.09 -9.39
N ARG A 23 7.36 -1.04 -8.77
CA ARG A 23 8.38 -0.72 -7.75
C ARG A 23 9.52 0.15 -8.30
N SER A 24 9.96 -0.14 -9.52
CA SER A 24 10.99 0.67 -10.19
C SER A 24 10.50 2.10 -10.42
N LEU A 25 9.26 2.27 -10.89
CA LEU A 25 8.66 3.58 -11.11
C LEU A 25 8.43 4.34 -9.79
N ASP A 26 7.99 3.68 -8.73
CA ASP A 26 7.87 4.29 -7.40
C ASP A 26 9.22 4.85 -6.93
N GLN A 27 10.30 4.06 -7.04
CA GLN A 27 11.63 4.53 -6.67
C GLN A 27 12.09 5.72 -7.53
N GLN A 28 11.78 5.72 -8.83
CA GLN A 28 12.12 6.83 -9.72
C GLN A 28 11.34 8.10 -9.37
N VAL A 29 10.04 7.98 -9.07
CA VAL A 29 9.19 9.10 -8.65
C VAL A 29 9.68 9.69 -7.32
N ASP A 30 10.01 8.84 -6.35
CA ASP A 30 10.51 9.29 -5.04
C ASP A 30 11.87 9.97 -5.17
N SER A 31 12.78 9.40 -5.98
CA SER A 31 14.07 10.03 -6.29
C SER A 31 13.89 11.38 -6.99
N GLY A 32 12.98 11.45 -7.98
CA GLY A 32 12.69 12.70 -8.69
C GLY A 32 12.11 13.78 -7.79
N ARG A 33 11.23 13.41 -6.85
CA ARG A 33 10.69 14.33 -5.83
C ARG A 33 11.76 14.82 -4.86
N ALA A 34 12.67 13.94 -4.44
CA ALA A 34 13.78 14.32 -3.57
C ALA A 34 14.74 15.30 -4.27
N GLU A 35 15.06 15.03 -5.54
CA GLU A 35 15.88 15.92 -6.35
C GLU A 35 15.18 17.27 -6.58
N LEU A 36 13.86 17.28 -6.84
CA LEU A 36 13.08 18.50 -7.02
C LEU A 36 13.08 19.36 -5.76
N ALA A 37 13.00 18.73 -4.58
CA ALA A 37 13.09 19.43 -3.29
C ALA A 37 14.49 20.02 -3.06
N GLU A 38 15.55 19.30 -3.44
CA GLU A 38 16.92 19.80 -3.35
C GLU A 38 17.16 21.01 -4.28
N VAL A 39 16.77 20.90 -5.56
CA VAL A 39 16.90 22.00 -6.53
C VAL A 39 16.06 23.20 -6.07
N GLY A 40 14.83 22.97 -5.61
CA GLY A 40 13.96 24.00 -5.06
C GLY A 40 14.58 24.74 -3.87
N ARG A 41 15.22 24.02 -2.94
CA ARG A 41 15.94 24.64 -1.81
C ARG A 41 17.13 25.50 -2.27
N ARG A 42 17.90 25.04 -3.25
CA ARG A 42 19.02 25.81 -3.82
C ARG A 42 18.51 27.09 -4.48
N ASN A 43 17.48 26.98 -5.30
CA ASN A 43 16.88 28.13 -5.96
C ASN A 43 16.32 29.13 -4.93
N GLN A 44 15.60 28.65 -3.90
CA GLN A 44 15.10 29.50 -2.82
C GLN A 44 16.24 30.25 -2.11
N THR A 45 17.36 29.59 -1.84
CA THR A 45 18.53 30.22 -1.19
C THR A 45 19.07 31.36 -2.05
N ILE A 46 19.21 31.14 -3.36
CA ILE A 46 19.67 32.15 -4.31
C ILE A 46 18.65 33.29 -4.42
N THR A 47 17.36 32.97 -4.52
CA THR A 47 16.27 33.96 -4.56
C THR A 47 16.31 34.88 -3.34
N MET A 48 16.48 34.33 -2.14
CA MET A 48 16.57 35.12 -0.91
C MET A 48 17.84 35.97 -0.87
N ALA A 49 18.99 35.42 -1.27
CA ALA A 49 20.24 36.17 -1.33
C ALA A 49 20.16 37.34 -2.33
N ASN A 50 19.63 37.10 -3.52
CA ASN A 50 19.46 38.13 -4.56
C ASN A 50 18.44 39.19 -4.14
N GLY A 51 17.35 38.79 -3.49
CA GLY A 51 16.36 39.72 -2.94
C GLY A 51 16.94 40.62 -1.85
N GLU A 52 17.77 40.05 -0.97
CA GLU A 52 18.46 40.80 0.08
C GLU A 52 19.50 41.76 -0.50
N HIS A 53 20.28 41.33 -1.50
CA HIS A 53 21.20 42.20 -2.22
C HIS A 53 20.47 43.40 -2.85
N TYR A 54 19.37 43.15 -3.55
CA TYR A 54 18.55 44.22 -4.13
C TYR A 54 18.01 45.19 -3.07
N ARG A 55 17.52 44.68 -1.94
CA ARG A 55 17.06 45.50 -0.83
C ARG A 55 18.18 46.39 -0.28
N LEU A 56 19.37 45.83 -0.09
CA LEU A 56 20.54 46.57 0.38
C LEU A 56 20.95 47.66 -0.61
N ASP A 57 20.96 47.36 -1.90
CA ASP A 57 21.34 48.30 -2.95
C ASP A 57 20.38 49.50 -3.03
N ILE A 58 19.07 49.25 -3.01
CA ILE A 58 18.06 50.32 -3.06
C ILE A 58 18.04 51.16 -1.79
N THR A 59 18.27 50.55 -0.63
CA THR A 59 18.23 51.25 0.67
C THR A 59 19.58 51.82 1.09
N ALA A 60 20.65 51.64 0.29
CA ALA A 60 22.02 51.99 0.66
C ALA A 60 22.16 53.48 0.94
N GLU A 61 21.60 54.34 0.09
CA GLU A 61 21.71 55.79 0.25
C GLU A 61 20.95 56.27 1.48
N ALA A 62 19.67 55.91 1.63
CA ALA A 62 18.87 56.31 2.80
C ALA A 62 19.49 55.79 4.11
N SER A 63 20.02 54.56 4.11
CA SER A 63 20.70 54.00 5.27
C SER A 63 21.96 54.78 5.64
N ARG A 64 22.76 55.21 4.66
CA ARG A 64 23.92 56.09 4.91
C ARG A 64 23.48 57.45 5.48
N SER A 65 22.44 58.05 4.91
CA SER A 65 21.90 59.33 5.39
C SER A 65 21.42 59.26 6.83
N VAL A 66 20.72 58.19 7.22
CA VAL A 66 20.29 57.97 8.61
C VAL A 66 21.50 57.85 9.55
N VAL A 67 22.50 57.04 9.18
CA VAL A 67 23.72 56.86 10.01
C VAL A 67 24.49 58.18 10.16
N ASP A 68 24.62 58.96 9.08
CA ASP A 68 25.30 60.25 9.15
C ASP A 68 24.51 61.27 9.98
N ALA A 69 23.17 61.28 9.87
CA ALA A 69 22.31 62.13 10.68
C ALA A 69 22.35 61.76 12.18
N GLU A 70 22.41 60.48 12.51
CA GLU A 70 22.60 60.01 13.88
C GLU A 70 23.95 60.45 14.44
N ARG A 71 25.02 60.36 13.62
CA ARG A 71 26.35 60.83 14.00
C ARG A 71 26.36 62.34 14.27
N VAL A 72 25.71 63.12 13.41
CA VAL A 72 25.60 64.58 13.56
C VAL A 72 24.79 64.94 14.81
N LEU A 73 23.63 64.30 15.02
CA LEU A 73 22.81 64.55 16.21
C LEU A 73 23.57 64.20 17.49
N LYS A 74 24.26 63.06 17.53
CA LYS A 74 25.07 62.65 18.68
C LYS A 74 26.18 63.64 18.98
N ALA A 75 26.97 64.03 17.96
CA ALA A 75 28.03 65.01 18.11
C ALA A 75 27.51 66.39 18.52
N PHE A 76 26.29 66.74 18.08
CA PHE A 76 25.61 67.95 18.53
C PHE A 76 25.25 67.86 20.01
N SER A 77 24.50 66.82 20.43
CA SER A 77 24.01 66.62 21.80
C SER A 77 25.12 66.45 22.86
N GLU A 78 26.30 65.96 22.48
CA GLU A 78 27.47 65.84 23.39
C GLU A 78 28.18 67.18 23.66
N ARG A 79 27.82 68.24 22.93
CA ARG A 79 28.42 69.57 23.06
C ARG A 79 27.69 70.37 24.14
N ASP A 80 28.28 70.43 25.33
CA ASP A 80 27.73 71.12 26.50
C ASP A 80 27.39 72.60 26.18
N SER A 81 26.10 72.94 26.17
CA SER A 81 25.62 74.27 25.78
C SER A 81 24.28 74.57 26.46
N SER A 82 24.29 75.52 27.39
CA SER A 82 23.15 75.90 28.23
C SER A 82 22.25 76.98 27.61
N GLU A 83 22.36 77.26 26.30
CA GLU A 83 21.56 78.30 25.64
C GLU A 83 20.22 77.78 25.12
N ARG A 84 19.18 78.63 25.22
CA ARG A 84 17.79 78.30 24.82
C ARG A 84 17.68 77.94 23.32
N ASP A 85 18.54 78.52 22.47
CA ASP A 85 18.61 78.25 21.03
C ASP A 85 19.17 76.85 20.70
N TYR A 86 19.94 76.26 21.62
CA TYR A 86 20.51 74.93 21.47
C TYR A 86 19.41 73.85 21.48
N GLY A 87 18.40 73.99 22.33
CA GLY A 87 17.27 73.06 22.38
C GLY A 87 16.42 73.07 21.10
N VAL A 88 16.26 74.24 20.46
CA VAL A 88 15.53 74.35 19.18
C VAL A 88 16.32 73.71 18.04
N ALA A 89 17.64 73.94 18.00
CA ALA A 89 18.51 73.32 17.00
C ALA A 89 18.54 71.78 17.13
N GLU A 90 18.65 71.25 18.35
CA GLU A 90 18.60 69.81 18.61
C GLU A 90 17.25 69.21 18.18
N ALA A 91 16.13 69.87 18.52
CA ALA A 91 14.81 69.43 18.12
C ALA A 91 14.67 69.35 16.59
N ASN A 92 15.18 70.35 15.86
CA ASN A 92 15.18 70.35 14.39
C ASN A 92 16.02 69.20 13.81
N LEU A 93 17.18 68.87 14.41
CA LEU A 93 17.99 67.72 13.99
C LEU A 93 17.24 66.40 14.22
N ARG A 94 16.52 66.27 15.33
CA ARG A 94 15.69 65.09 15.63
C ARG A 94 14.54 64.92 14.62
N VAL A 95 13.87 66.02 14.26
CA VAL A 95 12.83 66.00 13.21
C VAL A 95 13.43 65.54 11.89
N LYS A 96 14.57 66.11 11.49
CA LYS A 96 15.25 65.74 10.25
C LYS A 96 15.73 64.29 10.23
N LEU A 97 16.21 63.76 11.37
CA LEU A 97 16.53 62.34 11.52
C LEU A 97 15.27 61.47 11.38
N ALA A 98 14.15 61.88 11.97
CA ALA A 98 12.88 61.16 11.84
C ALA A 98 12.40 61.13 10.38
N GLU A 99 12.49 62.24 9.66
CA GLU A 99 12.18 62.31 8.21
C GLU A 99 13.05 61.33 7.41
N MET A 100 14.37 61.28 7.67
CA MET A 100 15.25 60.33 6.98
C MET A 100 14.91 58.87 7.29
N ARG A 101 14.50 58.55 8.53
CA ARG A 101 14.04 57.21 8.90
C ARG A 101 12.73 56.83 8.21
N VAL A 102 11.82 57.79 8.00
CA VAL A 102 10.60 57.55 7.20
C VAL A 102 10.97 57.21 5.77
N VAL A 103 11.85 57.98 5.13
CA VAL A 103 12.33 57.69 3.76
C VAL A 103 12.98 56.30 3.67
N GLN A 104 13.84 55.94 4.64
CA GLN A 104 14.44 54.61 4.69
C GLN A 104 13.38 53.50 4.80
N ALA A 105 12.37 53.69 5.67
CA ALA A 105 11.30 52.71 5.86
C ALA A 105 10.42 52.57 4.60
N GLU A 106 10.14 53.66 3.90
CA GLU A 106 9.41 53.64 2.63
C GLU A 106 10.17 52.87 1.56
N GLN A 107 11.48 53.14 1.41
CA GLN A 107 12.32 52.40 0.47
C GLN A 107 12.42 50.90 0.81
N MET A 108 12.51 50.55 2.10
CA MET A 108 12.48 49.15 2.53
C MET A 108 11.14 48.48 2.19
N ALA A 109 10.02 49.16 2.43
CA ALA A 109 8.70 48.66 2.10
C ALA A 109 8.52 48.47 0.58
N GLU A 110 9.01 49.41 -0.22
CA GLU A 110 8.99 49.32 -1.67
C GLU A 110 9.86 48.17 -2.18
N ALA A 111 11.07 48.01 -1.65
CA ALA A 111 11.95 46.90 -2.01
C ALA A 111 11.31 45.53 -1.70
N HIS A 112 10.67 45.38 -0.53
CA HIS A 112 9.94 44.15 -0.19
C HIS A 112 8.73 43.92 -1.10
N ARG A 113 7.97 44.97 -1.41
CA ARG A 113 6.83 44.89 -2.32
C ARG A 113 7.27 44.44 -3.71
N TYR A 114 8.37 45.00 -4.21
CA TYR A 114 8.94 44.62 -5.49
C TYR A 114 9.44 43.18 -5.47
N PHE A 115 10.16 42.77 -4.43
CA PHE A 115 10.65 41.40 -4.27
C PHE A 115 9.51 40.38 -4.29
N ILE A 116 8.44 40.59 -3.51
CA ILE A 116 7.30 39.67 -3.46
C ILE A 116 6.59 39.61 -4.82
N SER A 117 6.41 40.76 -5.47
CA SER A 117 5.71 40.85 -6.76
C SER A 117 6.51 40.24 -7.92
N ASN A 118 7.84 40.16 -7.77
CA ASN A 118 8.77 39.72 -8.82
C ASN A 118 9.65 38.56 -8.36
N ILE A 119 9.19 37.73 -7.41
CA ILE A 119 10.02 36.70 -6.76
C ILE A 119 10.67 35.74 -7.76
N GLY A 120 10.00 35.46 -8.89
CA GLY A 120 10.53 34.63 -9.97
C GLY A 120 11.73 35.23 -10.72
N GLN A 121 11.93 36.56 -10.70
CA GLN A 121 13.08 37.22 -11.33
C GLN A 121 14.35 37.13 -10.48
N PHE A 122 14.22 36.87 -9.19
CA PHE A 122 15.34 36.75 -8.26
C PHE A 122 15.92 35.33 -8.21
N GLY A 123 15.21 34.34 -8.76
CA GLY A 123 15.69 32.96 -8.89
C GLY A 123 16.76 32.79 -9.97
N ASP A 124 17.42 31.63 -9.93
CA ASP A 124 18.36 31.22 -10.97
C ASP A 124 17.57 30.61 -12.16
N PRO A 125 17.68 31.20 -13.38
CA PRO A 125 16.94 30.70 -14.55
C PRO A 125 17.26 29.25 -14.92
N GLN A 126 18.51 28.80 -14.69
CA GLN A 126 18.94 27.43 -14.98
C GLN A 126 18.31 26.47 -13.98
N LEU A 127 18.28 26.82 -12.69
CA LEU A 127 17.64 25.98 -11.68
C LEU A 127 16.12 25.93 -11.86
N MET A 128 15.48 27.04 -12.25
CA MET A 128 14.04 27.04 -12.55
C MET A 128 13.72 26.14 -13.75
N ALA A 129 14.50 26.23 -14.83
CA ALA A 129 14.35 25.33 -15.97
C ALA A 129 14.60 23.86 -15.59
N GLN A 130 15.58 23.59 -14.72
CA GLN A 130 15.83 22.25 -14.18
C GLN A 130 14.65 21.74 -13.34
N MET A 131 14.04 22.59 -12.52
CA MET A 131 12.84 22.24 -11.74
C MET A 131 11.67 21.89 -12.65
N ASP A 132 11.43 22.65 -13.72
CA ASP A 132 10.35 22.39 -14.67
C ASP A 132 10.56 21.03 -15.37
N GLN A 133 11.76 20.79 -15.90
CA GLN A 133 12.10 19.50 -16.53
C GLN A 133 11.94 18.32 -15.57
N LEU A 134 12.36 18.48 -14.32
CA LEU A 134 12.28 17.44 -13.31
C LEU A 134 10.84 17.21 -12.86
N HIS A 135 10.05 18.27 -12.76
CA HIS A 135 8.62 18.19 -12.47
C HIS A 135 7.89 17.39 -13.56
N ASP A 136 8.09 17.76 -14.83
CA ASP A 136 7.48 17.09 -15.98
C ASP A 136 7.86 15.61 -16.04
N LYS A 137 9.16 15.31 -15.86
CA LYS A 137 9.66 13.93 -15.83
C LYS A 137 9.03 13.13 -14.69
N THR A 138 9.01 13.68 -13.48
CA THR A 138 8.44 13.02 -12.31
C THR A 138 6.94 12.79 -12.48
N GLN A 139 6.22 13.75 -13.08
CA GLN A 139 4.80 13.62 -13.35
C GLN A 139 4.52 12.56 -14.42
N ALA A 140 5.34 12.50 -15.49
CA ALA A 140 5.23 11.46 -16.51
C ALA A 140 5.46 10.05 -15.92
N GLN A 141 6.49 9.90 -15.09
CA GLN A 141 6.76 8.64 -14.38
C GLN A 141 5.62 8.24 -13.44
N ALA A 142 5.02 9.21 -12.73
CA ALA A 142 3.87 8.94 -11.85
C ALA A 142 2.64 8.47 -12.63
N ARG A 143 2.38 9.05 -13.82
CA ARG A 143 1.30 8.60 -14.71
C ARG A 143 1.57 7.19 -15.25
N GLU A 144 2.80 6.91 -15.66
CA GLU A 144 3.18 5.55 -16.10
C GLU A 144 3.01 4.53 -14.96
N ARG A 145 3.35 4.92 -13.73
CA ARG A 145 3.16 4.08 -12.54
C ARG A 145 1.69 3.75 -12.32
N GLU A 146 0.82 4.74 -12.46
CA GLU A 146 -0.64 4.55 -12.33
C GLU A 146 -1.18 3.57 -13.36
N GLN A 147 -0.79 3.71 -14.63
CA GLN A 147 -1.16 2.77 -15.69
C GLN A 147 -0.65 1.35 -15.42
N ALA A 148 0.61 1.20 -14.99
CA ALA A 148 1.18 -0.10 -14.65
C ALA A 148 0.46 -0.75 -13.46
N TRP A 149 0.03 0.06 -12.48
CA TRP A 149 -0.71 -0.41 -11.32
C TRP A 149 -2.13 -0.87 -11.68
N GLU A 150 -2.79 -0.17 -12.61
CA GLU A 150 -4.11 -0.56 -13.13
C GLU A 150 -4.04 -1.92 -13.85
N LEU A 151 -3.06 -2.11 -14.75
CA LEU A 151 -2.81 -3.38 -15.42
C LEU A 151 -2.47 -4.51 -14.43
N LEU A 152 -1.70 -4.21 -13.38
CA LEU A 152 -1.37 -5.17 -12.32
C LEU A 152 -2.64 -5.60 -11.57
N SER A 153 -3.54 -4.67 -11.27
CA SER A 153 -4.83 -4.93 -10.63
C SER A 153 -5.72 -5.82 -11.52
N GLU A 154 -5.78 -5.53 -12.82
CA GLU A 154 -6.51 -6.34 -13.79
C GLU A 154 -5.97 -7.79 -13.84
N LYS A 155 -4.65 -7.97 -13.92
CA LYS A 155 -4.03 -9.31 -13.91
C LYS A 155 -4.23 -10.07 -12.61
N ARG A 156 -4.24 -9.38 -11.47
CA ARG A 156 -4.58 -10.00 -10.17
C ARG A 156 -6.04 -10.45 -10.13
N THR A 157 -6.94 -9.68 -10.72
CA THR A 157 -8.36 -10.06 -10.87
C THR A 157 -8.51 -11.28 -11.78
N GLU A 158 -7.83 -11.30 -12.94
CA GLU A 158 -7.79 -12.45 -13.85
C GLU A 158 -7.30 -13.72 -13.14
N LEU A 159 -6.27 -13.60 -12.29
CA LEU A 159 -5.76 -14.73 -11.49
C LEU A 159 -6.83 -15.29 -10.54
N ILE A 160 -7.57 -14.40 -9.86
CA ILE A 160 -8.65 -14.78 -8.95
C ILE A 160 -9.77 -15.50 -9.73
N ASP A 161 -10.17 -14.98 -10.88
CA ASP A 161 -11.23 -15.57 -11.71
C ASP A 161 -10.85 -16.95 -12.23
N VAL A 162 -9.60 -17.13 -12.68
CA VAL A 162 -9.10 -18.45 -13.10
C VAL A 162 -9.08 -19.41 -11.92
N ALA A 163 -8.65 -18.98 -10.74
CA ALA A 163 -8.64 -19.82 -9.53
C ALA A 163 -10.06 -20.21 -9.09
N GLN A 164 -11.02 -19.29 -9.15
CA GLN A 164 -12.43 -19.56 -8.86
C GLN A 164 -13.03 -20.55 -9.87
N THR A 165 -12.77 -20.34 -11.16
CA THR A 165 -13.26 -21.22 -12.24
C THR A 165 -12.69 -22.63 -12.09
N TRP A 166 -11.39 -22.76 -11.82
CA TRP A 166 -10.75 -24.05 -11.54
C TRP A 166 -11.36 -24.75 -10.33
N ARG A 167 -11.60 -24.00 -9.24
CA ARG A 167 -12.27 -24.53 -8.04
C ARG A 167 -13.68 -25.03 -8.35
N LYS A 168 -14.46 -24.26 -9.12
CA LYS A 168 -15.82 -24.63 -9.53
C LYS A 168 -15.81 -25.89 -10.39
N GLN A 169 -14.97 -25.95 -11.43
CA GLN A 169 -14.81 -27.13 -12.27
C GLN A 169 -14.42 -28.38 -11.47
N ARG A 170 -13.57 -28.24 -10.44
CA ARG A 170 -13.16 -29.35 -9.59
C ARG A 170 -14.26 -29.82 -8.63
N LEU A 171 -15.16 -28.94 -8.22
CA LEU A 171 -16.32 -29.28 -7.40
C LEU A 171 -17.44 -29.91 -8.24
N ASP A 172 -17.70 -29.36 -9.43
CA ASP A 172 -18.72 -29.86 -10.37
C ASP A 172 -18.31 -31.20 -11.02
N ALA A 173 -17.01 -31.51 -11.05
CA ALA A 173 -16.49 -32.80 -11.53
C ALA A 173 -16.74 -33.98 -10.56
N VAL A 174 -17.33 -33.76 -9.38
CA VAL A 174 -17.79 -34.86 -8.52
C VAL A 174 -19.18 -35.29 -8.99
N SER A 175 -19.22 -36.34 -9.83
CA SER A 175 -20.48 -36.83 -10.39
C SER A 175 -21.34 -37.52 -9.31
N TRP A 176 -22.66 -37.44 -9.42
CA TRP A 176 -23.57 -38.26 -8.60
C TRP A 176 -23.25 -39.76 -8.72
N LEU A 177 -22.75 -40.20 -9.88
CA LEU A 177 -22.33 -41.57 -10.09
C LEU A 177 -21.08 -41.92 -9.28
N ASP A 178 -20.13 -41.00 -9.10
CA ASP A 178 -18.99 -41.21 -8.21
C ASP A 178 -19.44 -41.31 -6.75
N PHE A 179 -20.44 -40.51 -6.36
CA PHE A 179 -21.06 -40.63 -5.03
C PHE A 179 -21.76 -41.99 -4.84
N LEU A 180 -22.47 -42.49 -5.85
CA LEU A 180 -23.13 -43.79 -5.80
C LEU A 180 -22.11 -44.94 -5.76
N PHE A 181 -21.09 -44.92 -6.62
CA PHE A 181 -20.01 -45.90 -6.63
C PHE A 181 -19.25 -45.93 -5.30
N PHE A 182 -18.96 -44.76 -4.74
CA PHE A 182 -18.34 -44.62 -3.44
C PHE A 182 -19.21 -45.18 -2.31
N SER A 183 -20.52 -44.91 -2.33
CA SER A 183 -21.47 -45.44 -1.35
C SER A 183 -21.55 -46.97 -1.40
N ILE A 184 -21.57 -47.56 -2.60
CA ILE A 184 -21.56 -49.02 -2.79
C ILE A 184 -20.24 -49.59 -2.27
N GLY A 185 -19.09 -49.02 -2.65
CA GLY A 185 -17.76 -49.48 -2.22
C GLY A 185 -17.55 -49.42 -0.71
N ILE A 186 -18.07 -48.39 -0.03
CA ILE A 186 -18.06 -48.33 1.44
C ILE A 186 -18.97 -49.40 2.04
N SER A 187 -20.19 -49.56 1.52
CA SER A 187 -21.16 -50.53 2.03
C SER A 187 -20.70 -51.99 1.87
N THR A 188 -19.91 -52.30 0.84
CA THR A 188 -19.33 -53.62 0.61
C THR A 188 -17.92 -53.77 1.16
N THR A 189 -17.41 -52.76 1.88
CA THR A 189 -16.02 -52.66 2.38
C THR A 189 -14.93 -52.79 1.30
N THR A 190 -15.31 -52.61 0.03
CA THR A 190 -14.43 -52.65 -1.14
C THR A 190 -13.95 -51.23 -1.44
N THR A 191 -13.02 -50.72 -0.63
CA THR A 191 -12.52 -49.35 -0.79
C THR A 191 -11.46 -49.26 -1.88
N TYR A 192 -11.80 -48.63 -3.01
CA TYR A 192 -10.80 -48.12 -3.95
C TYR A 192 -10.31 -46.77 -3.43
N GLY A 193 -9.02 -46.67 -3.08
CA GLY A 193 -8.42 -45.54 -2.37
C GLY A 193 -8.35 -44.20 -3.13
N ASP A 194 -9.10 -44.03 -4.21
CA ASP A 194 -9.04 -42.85 -5.10
C ASP A 194 -10.04 -41.74 -4.72
N VAL A 195 -11.12 -42.09 -4.00
CA VAL A 195 -12.13 -41.13 -3.57
C VAL A 195 -12.07 -40.97 -2.05
N VAL A 196 -11.44 -39.89 -1.59
CA VAL A 196 -11.37 -39.55 -0.15
C VAL A 196 -12.28 -38.36 0.11
N GLY A 197 -13.23 -38.53 1.03
CA GLY A 197 -14.09 -37.45 1.51
C GLY A 197 -13.26 -36.29 2.08
N ASN A 198 -13.19 -35.19 1.32
CA ASN A 198 -12.37 -34.02 1.65
C ASN A 198 -12.97 -33.17 2.79
N SER A 199 -14.28 -33.28 3.06
CA SER A 199 -14.96 -32.48 4.09
C SER A 199 -15.28 -33.29 5.36
N ARG A 200 -15.25 -32.62 6.52
CA ARG A 200 -15.59 -33.23 7.83
C ARG A 200 -17.01 -33.82 7.84
N LEU A 201 -17.95 -33.19 7.13
CA LEU A 201 -19.32 -33.65 6.98
C LEU A 201 -19.42 -34.95 6.18
N VAL A 202 -18.69 -35.05 5.07
CA VAL A 202 -18.66 -36.28 4.25
C VAL A 202 -18.05 -37.44 5.06
N ARG A 203 -16.99 -37.19 5.83
CA ARG A 203 -16.41 -38.21 6.73
C ARG A 203 -17.38 -38.69 7.81
N SER A 204 -18.19 -37.79 8.37
CA SER A 204 -19.24 -38.15 9.34
C SER A 204 -20.33 -39.02 8.71
N LEU A 205 -20.77 -38.66 7.50
CA LEU A 205 -21.77 -39.44 6.76
C LEU A 205 -21.28 -40.85 6.41
N ILE A 206 -20.00 -41.00 6.01
CA ILE A 206 -19.38 -42.31 5.75
C ILE A 206 -19.36 -43.17 7.02
N ALA A 207 -18.98 -42.59 8.16
CA ALA A 207 -18.94 -43.31 9.43
C ALA A 207 -20.35 -43.76 9.88
N LEU A 208 -21.36 -42.90 9.69
CA LEU A 208 -22.75 -43.25 9.97
C LEU A 208 -23.26 -44.36 9.05
N GLN A 209 -22.93 -44.31 7.76
CA GLN A 209 -23.30 -45.35 6.80
C GLN A 209 -22.71 -46.71 7.17
N LEU A 210 -21.42 -46.76 7.51
CA LEU A 210 -20.76 -48.00 7.97
C LEU A 210 -21.45 -48.58 9.21
N LEU A 211 -21.81 -47.72 10.17
CA LEU A 211 -22.50 -48.12 11.39
C LEU A 211 -23.88 -48.74 11.05
N ILE A 212 -24.65 -48.11 10.16
CA ILE A 212 -25.95 -48.63 9.70
C ILE A 212 -25.77 -49.99 9.00
N CYS A 213 -24.77 -50.14 8.12
CA CYS A 213 -24.49 -51.41 7.43
C CYS A 213 -24.18 -52.55 8.43
N VAL A 214 -23.40 -52.27 9.47
CA VAL A 214 -23.10 -53.24 10.54
C VAL A 214 -24.37 -53.64 11.29
N PHE A 215 -25.22 -52.68 11.64
CA PHE A 215 -26.50 -52.97 12.32
C PHE A 215 -27.43 -53.82 11.45
N VAL A 216 -27.55 -53.50 10.15
CA VAL A 216 -28.38 -54.27 9.21
C VAL A 216 -27.85 -55.68 9.04
N MET A 217 -26.53 -55.87 8.88
CA MET A 217 -25.92 -57.20 8.78
C MET A 217 -26.07 -58.00 10.07
N ALA A 218 -25.86 -57.39 11.24
CA ALA A 218 -26.07 -58.05 12.53
C ALA A 218 -27.53 -58.49 12.71
N GLY A 219 -28.49 -57.64 12.33
CA GLY A 219 -29.92 -57.96 12.33
C GLY A 219 -30.28 -59.09 11.36
N PHE A 220 -29.71 -59.09 10.16
CA PHE A 220 -29.91 -60.16 9.17
C PHE A 220 -29.35 -61.49 9.65
N VAL A 221 -28.12 -61.52 10.16
CA VAL A 221 -27.50 -62.73 10.73
C VAL A 221 -28.32 -63.24 11.92
N SER A 222 -28.75 -62.36 12.82
CA SER A 222 -29.60 -62.72 13.95
C SER A 222 -30.95 -63.30 13.51
N SER A 223 -31.57 -62.73 12.47
CA SER A 223 -32.81 -63.23 11.87
C SER A 223 -32.62 -64.61 11.22
N VAL A 224 -31.54 -64.82 10.48
CA VAL A 224 -31.23 -66.11 9.85
C VAL A 224 -30.89 -67.18 10.89
N VAL A 225 -30.09 -66.86 11.90
CA VAL A 225 -29.70 -67.79 12.98
C VAL A 225 -30.90 -68.15 13.86
N SER A 226 -31.73 -67.18 14.25
CA SER A 226 -32.94 -67.44 15.04
C SER A 226 -33.99 -68.25 14.27
N ARG A 227 -34.05 -68.11 12.95
CA ARG A 227 -34.91 -68.92 12.08
C ARG A 227 -34.38 -70.35 11.90
N SER A 228 -33.06 -70.54 11.93
CA SER A 228 -32.42 -71.88 11.92
C SER A 228 -32.53 -72.60 13.26
N GLY A 229 -32.35 -71.89 14.39
CA GLY A 229 -32.42 -72.46 15.73
C GLY A 229 -33.80 -72.96 16.14
N ARG A 230 -34.87 -72.43 15.52
CA ARG A 230 -36.26 -72.87 15.77
C ARG A 230 -36.64 -74.20 15.07
N ARG A 231 -35.77 -74.75 14.21
CA ARG A 231 -36.05 -75.97 13.42
C ARG A 231 -35.33 -77.24 13.90
N GLY A 232 -34.52 -77.18 14.96
CA GLY A 232 -33.59 -78.27 15.35
C GLY A 232 -33.61 -78.69 16.81
N GLY A 233 -34.77 -78.71 17.48
CA GLY A 233 -34.87 -79.11 18.89
C GLY A 233 -35.99 -80.11 19.15
N GLY A 234 -35.71 -81.41 19.10
CA GLY A 234 -36.62 -82.46 19.53
C GLY A 234 -36.09 -83.89 19.28
N THR A 235 -35.49 -84.49 20.33
CA THR A 235 -35.53 -85.92 20.75
C THR A 235 -35.20 -87.01 19.71
N SER A 236 -34.37 -88.06 19.93
CA SER A 236 -33.90 -88.81 21.10
C SER A 236 -32.74 -89.75 20.66
N PRO A 237 -32.03 -90.44 21.58
CA PRO A 237 -30.67 -90.98 21.37
C PRO A 237 -30.59 -92.40 20.75
N SER A 238 -29.40 -92.67 20.18
CA SER A 238 -28.82 -93.94 19.68
C SER A 238 -29.38 -95.28 20.19
N PRO A 239 -29.29 -96.31 19.33
CA PRO A 239 -28.77 -97.61 19.74
C PRO A 239 -27.39 -97.86 19.11
N ALA A 240 -26.40 -98.21 19.95
CA ALA A 240 -25.13 -98.77 19.51
C ALA A 240 -25.32 -100.28 19.20
N PRO A 241 -24.61 -100.84 18.20
CA PRO A 241 -24.71 -102.25 17.89
C PRO A 241 -23.77 -103.12 18.73
N ASP A 242 -24.29 -104.30 19.06
CA ASP A 242 -23.70 -105.64 19.19
C ASP A 242 -22.25 -105.83 19.64
N ILE A 243 -22.03 -106.86 20.48
CA ILE A 243 -21.11 -107.98 20.19
C ILE A 243 -21.21 -109.12 21.25
N ARG A 244 -21.49 -110.33 20.73
CA ARG A 244 -20.96 -111.69 21.05
C ARG A 244 -21.63 -112.68 22.03
N ALA A 245 -21.70 -113.91 21.46
CA ALA A 245 -21.51 -115.27 22.02
C ALA A 245 -22.66 -115.80 22.91
N SER A 246 -23.19 -117.01 22.73
CA SER A 246 -22.68 -118.28 22.17
C SER A 246 -23.86 -119.12 21.66
#